data_AF-A0A179IBU2-F1
#
_entry.id   AF-A0A179IBU2-F1
#
_cell.length_a   1.000
_cell.length_b   1.000
_cell.length_c   1.000
_cell.angle_alpha   90.00
_cell.angle_beta   90.00
_cell.angle_gamma   90.00
#
_symmetry.space_group_name_H-M   'P 1'
#
loop_
_entity.id
_entity.type
_entity.pdbx_description
1 polymer ?
#
loop_
_entity_poly.entity_id
_entity_poly.type
_entity_poly.pdbx_seq_one_letter_code
_entity_poly.pdbx_strand_id
1 'polypeptide(L)'
;MTRFSNLFATALFVSSVIAQDGNGSPVSKPPSSFPTHKKSKTNMRAIIQDGNQQASGGSNKDIEASCSTPQCFQGKKLSYYVVYSPECTSRDRHTEEVCLGSDAWCSHGDRAKLYGSKEKCLEVRPKPQSKAPWLPKSDAPCSDESEKCLGTDEACTYIENEILVAEAVDMDLDVFEKLCLEQRSKQGDADKPEQGPSPPQETPTPPAQPTQPAQPAQPEKPSFQLPDSEDCSKPGADEEPCLGSIAWCDKHGQEQGLGDRNACLSTRGLDVKAFDDAFQGLVAPFKESILTWAQNVTKNAALREILFNSTAEAADKSITADLSGYMDKVQGALEKQALDGLRKGLEKYAGQKLW
;
A
#
# COMPACT_ATOMS: atom_id res chain seq x y z
N MET A 1 15.05 6.34 5.87
CA MET A 1 14.98 4.87 5.99
C MET A 1 15.59 4.33 7.29
N THR A 2 16.74 4.82 7.77
CA THR A 2 17.39 4.34 9.03
C THR A 2 16.54 4.45 10.30
N ARG A 3 15.56 5.36 10.36
CA ARG A 3 14.64 5.48 11.51
C ARG A 3 13.53 4.43 11.55
N PHE A 4 13.11 3.90 10.40
CA PHE A 4 12.15 2.80 10.36
C PHE A 4 12.77 1.53 10.93
N SER A 5 14.04 1.24 10.63
CA SER A 5 14.77 0.09 11.17
C SER A 5 14.82 0.04 12.72
N ASN A 6 14.79 1.18 13.41
CA ASN A 6 14.76 1.22 14.88
C ASN A 6 13.39 0.86 15.50
N LEU A 7 12.28 1.09 14.77
CA LEU A 7 10.95 0.63 15.21
C LEU A 7 10.86 -0.90 15.23
N PHE A 8 11.44 -1.56 14.22
CA PHE A 8 11.50 -3.03 14.14
C PHE A 8 12.30 -3.67 15.27
N ALA A 9 13.44 -3.07 15.65
CA ALA A 9 14.24 -3.54 16.77
C ALA A 9 13.44 -3.49 18.09
N THR A 10 12.65 -2.44 18.30
CA THR A 10 11.88 -2.25 19.54
C THR A 10 10.73 -3.27 19.66
N ALA A 11 10.05 -3.59 18.56
CA ALA A 11 8.99 -4.60 18.54
C ALA A 11 9.53 -6.02 18.82
N LEU A 12 10.67 -6.38 18.24
CA LEU A 12 11.32 -7.69 18.49
C LEU A 12 11.79 -7.84 19.94
N PHE A 13 12.24 -6.75 20.57
CA PHE A 13 12.63 -6.76 21.99
C PHE A 13 11.45 -7.02 22.94
N VAL A 14 10.23 -6.56 22.61
CA VAL A 14 9.05 -6.81 23.47
C VAL A 14 8.64 -8.29 23.45
N SER A 15 8.73 -8.97 22.30
CA SER A 15 8.46 -10.42 22.21
C SER A 15 9.47 -11.26 23.00
N SER A 16 10.73 -10.82 23.03
CA SER A 16 11.83 -11.52 23.73
C SER A 16 11.66 -11.52 25.27
N VAL A 17 11.01 -10.50 25.83
CA VAL A 17 10.84 -10.34 27.28
C VAL A 17 9.72 -11.24 27.83
N ILE A 18 8.75 -11.63 27.00
CA ILE A 18 7.61 -12.47 27.43
C ILE A 18 8.00 -13.97 27.48
N ALA A 19 9.07 -14.38 26.80
CA ALA A 19 9.49 -15.78 26.68
C ALA A 19 10.42 -16.30 27.81
N GLN A 20 10.89 -15.46 28.74
CA GLN A 20 11.96 -15.84 29.69
C GLN A 20 11.51 -16.49 31.02
N ASP A 21 10.21 -16.67 31.28
CA ASP A 21 9.74 -17.25 32.56
C ASP A 21 9.47 -18.77 32.57
N GLY A 22 9.91 -19.50 31.54
CA GLY A 22 9.67 -20.95 31.39
C GLY A 22 10.87 -21.84 31.64
N ASN A 23 11.42 -21.91 32.86
CA ASN A 23 12.52 -22.82 33.17
C ASN A 23 12.01 -24.26 33.45
N GLY A 24 12.07 -25.14 32.46
CA GLY A 24 11.73 -26.56 32.57
C GLY A 24 12.70 -27.45 31.79
N SER A 25 13.41 -28.33 32.51
CA SER A 25 14.43 -29.27 32.00
C SER A 25 13.87 -30.37 31.07
N PRO A 26 14.72 -30.98 30.21
CA PRO A 26 14.28 -31.89 29.15
C PRO A 26 14.05 -33.32 29.65
N VAL A 27 12.93 -33.93 29.26
CA VAL A 27 12.67 -35.37 29.41
C VAL A 27 12.88 -36.08 28.07
N SER A 28 13.71 -37.11 28.14
CA SER A 28 14.21 -37.98 27.09
C SER A 28 13.14 -38.87 26.40
N LYS A 29 13.31 -39.04 25.08
CA LYS A 29 12.58 -39.96 24.16
C LYS A 29 12.69 -41.44 24.55
N PRO A 30 11.73 -42.26 24.06
CA PRO A 30 12.06 -43.56 23.47
C PRO A 30 11.48 -43.77 22.05
N PRO A 31 11.97 -44.77 21.29
CA PRO A 31 11.67 -44.94 19.88
C PRO A 31 10.46 -45.88 19.66
N SER A 32 9.65 -45.60 18.65
CA SER A 32 8.63 -46.55 18.17
C SER A 32 8.78 -46.84 16.69
N SER A 33 8.96 -48.14 16.43
CA SER A 33 9.03 -48.85 15.16
C SER A 33 7.80 -48.67 14.26
N PHE A 34 8.03 -48.51 12.96
CA PHE A 34 7.04 -48.57 11.89
C PHE A 34 6.67 -50.02 11.50
N PRO A 35 5.38 -50.35 11.30
CA PRO A 35 4.96 -51.43 10.45
C PRO A 35 4.53 -50.92 9.06
N THR A 36 4.94 -51.66 8.04
CA THR A 36 4.53 -51.52 6.64
C THR A 36 3.06 -51.91 6.48
N HIS A 37 2.26 -51.06 5.81
CA HIS A 37 0.88 -51.39 5.46
C HIS A 37 0.59 -51.36 3.95
N LYS A 38 -0.20 -52.37 3.58
CA LYS A 38 -0.58 -52.85 2.25
C LYS A 38 -1.33 -51.82 1.40
N LYS A 39 -1.06 -51.89 0.09
CA LYS A 39 -1.89 -51.31 -0.98
C LYS A 39 -3.32 -51.84 -0.91
N SER A 40 -4.29 -50.94 -0.70
CA SER A 40 -5.69 -51.20 -0.99
C SER A 40 -6.10 -50.38 -2.22
N LYS A 41 -6.46 -51.08 -3.30
CA LYS A 41 -7.16 -50.50 -4.45
C LYS A 41 -8.64 -50.43 -4.06
N THR A 42 -9.23 -49.24 -4.05
CA THR A 42 -10.68 -49.10 -4.05
C THR A 42 -11.11 -48.05 -5.06
N ASN A 43 -11.93 -48.51 -6.00
CA ASN A 43 -12.67 -47.76 -6.98
C ASN A 43 -13.70 -46.87 -6.28
N MET A 44 -13.70 -45.57 -6.54
CA MET A 44 -14.88 -44.71 -6.42
C MET A 44 -14.79 -43.58 -7.46
N ARG A 45 -15.43 -43.82 -8.61
CA ARG A 45 -15.97 -42.76 -9.46
C ARG A 45 -17.39 -42.50 -8.97
N ALA A 46 -17.61 -41.39 -8.29
CA ALA A 46 -18.92 -40.75 -8.19
C ALA A 46 -18.73 -39.34 -8.75
N ILE A 47 -19.12 -39.15 -10.00
CA ILE A 47 -19.22 -37.86 -10.65
C ILE A 47 -20.52 -37.25 -10.15
N ILE A 48 -20.44 -36.24 -9.28
CA ILE A 48 -21.54 -35.30 -9.06
C ILE A 48 -21.43 -34.29 -10.21
N GLN A 49 -22.22 -34.50 -11.26
CA GLN A 49 -22.48 -33.51 -12.29
C GLN A 49 -23.64 -32.65 -11.79
N ASP A 50 -23.35 -31.58 -11.06
CA ASP A 50 -24.31 -30.51 -10.88
C ASP A 50 -24.40 -29.75 -12.20
N GLY A 51 -25.54 -29.91 -12.87
CA GLY A 51 -25.89 -29.21 -14.09
C GLY A 51 -26.13 -27.73 -13.82
N ASN A 52 -25.06 -26.95 -13.75
CA ASN A 52 -25.12 -25.50 -13.85
C ASN A 52 -24.38 -25.11 -15.12
N GLN A 53 -25.10 -25.04 -16.24
CA GLN A 53 -24.55 -24.47 -17.47
C GLN A 53 -24.19 -23.01 -17.18
N GLN A 54 -22.90 -22.77 -17.01
CA GLN A 54 -22.30 -21.46 -16.86
C GLN A 54 -22.58 -20.72 -18.18
N ALA A 55 -23.51 -19.77 -18.13
CA ALA A 55 -23.76 -18.88 -19.26
C ALA A 55 -22.42 -18.29 -19.70
N SER A 56 -22.14 -18.32 -21.02
CA SER A 56 -20.87 -17.88 -21.62
C SER A 56 -20.71 -16.34 -21.60
N GLY A 57 -21.00 -15.71 -20.46
CA GLY A 57 -20.65 -14.33 -20.19
C GLY A 57 -19.14 -14.23 -19.96
N GLY A 58 -18.53 -13.15 -20.44
CA GLY A 58 -17.13 -12.84 -20.16
C GLY A 58 -16.84 -12.87 -18.65
N SER A 59 -15.56 -12.97 -18.30
CA SER A 59 -15.15 -12.98 -16.90
C SER A 59 -15.70 -11.75 -16.16
N ASN A 60 -15.87 -11.83 -14.83
CA ASN A 60 -16.28 -10.66 -14.04
C ASN A 60 -15.41 -9.44 -14.36
N LYS A 61 -14.11 -9.67 -14.62
CA LYS A 61 -13.14 -8.66 -15.04
C LYS A 61 -13.50 -7.96 -16.36
N ASP A 62 -13.98 -8.69 -17.36
CA ASP A 62 -14.37 -8.11 -18.65
C ASP A 62 -15.64 -7.24 -18.51
N ILE A 63 -16.57 -7.68 -17.66
CA ILE A 63 -17.81 -6.95 -17.38
C ILE A 63 -17.50 -5.67 -16.60
N GLU A 64 -16.61 -5.73 -15.62
CA GLU A 64 -16.18 -4.56 -14.85
C GLU A 64 -15.39 -3.57 -15.71
N ALA A 65 -14.49 -4.05 -16.59
CA ALA A 65 -13.76 -3.19 -17.52
C ALA A 65 -14.67 -2.44 -18.50
N SER A 66 -15.86 -2.97 -18.79
CA SER A 66 -16.86 -2.36 -19.68
C SER A 66 -17.92 -1.51 -18.96
N CYS A 67 -17.88 -1.42 -17.63
CA CYS A 67 -18.88 -0.70 -16.84
C CYS A 67 -18.24 0.35 -15.90
N SER A 68 -18.64 1.61 -16.06
CA SER A 68 -18.18 2.74 -15.24
C SER A 68 -19.24 3.31 -14.30
N THR A 69 -20.49 2.80 -14.36
CA THR A 69 -21.61 3.29 -13.56
C THR A 69 -22.42 2.14 -12.97
N PRO A 70 -23.06 2.32 -11.79
CA PRO A 70 -23.90 1.29 -11.17
C PRO A 70 -24.99 0.75 -12.10
N GLN A 71 -25.59 1.61 -12.94
CA GLN A 71 -26.66 1.26 -13.87
C GLN A 71 -26.19 0.28 -14.95
N CYS A 72 -24.91 0.30 -15.33
CA CYS A 72 -24.34 -0.62 -16.31
C CYS A 72 -24.38 -2.09 -15.85
N PHE A 73 -24.40 -2.33 -14.53
CA PHE A 73 -24.48 -3.67 -13.96
C PHE A 73 -25.92 -4.18 -13.83
N GLN A 74 -26.92 -3.36 -14.09
CA GLN A 74 -28.32 -3.75 -13.96
C GLN A 74 -28.67 -4.87 -14.95
N GLY A 75 -29.15 -6.00 -14.45
CA GLY A 75 -29.46 -7.18 -15.25
C GLY A 75 -28.25 -8.05 -15.61
N LYS A 76 -27.03 -7.65 -15.24
CA LYS A 76 -25.85 -8.53 -15.34
C LYS A 76 -25.81 -9.47 -14.14
N LYS A 77 -25.43 -10.73 -14.38
CA LYS A 77 -25.24 -11.74 -13.35
C LYS A 77 -23.77 -12.12 -13.34
N LEU A 78 -23.07 -11.71 -12.29
CA LEU A 78 -21.65 -11.99 -12.08
C LEU A 78 -21.49 -13.28 -11.27
N SER A 79 -20.37 -13.97 -11.46
CA SER A 79 -20.03 -15.13 -10.64
C SER A 79 -19.70 -14.68 -9.22
N TYR A 80 -20.17 -15.44 -8.22
CA TYR A 80 -19.70 -15.29 -6.85
C TYR A 80 -18.47 -16.19 -6.65
N TYR A 81 -17.38 -15.60 -6.17
CA TYR A 81 -16.15 -16.31 -5.85
C TYR A 81 -16.01 -16.43 -4.35
N VAL A 82 -15.74 -17.66 -3.89
CA VAL A 82 -15.15 -17.87 -2.57
C VAL A 82 -13.68 -17.45 -2.61
N VAL A 83 -13.12 -17.12 -1.46
CA VAL A 83 -11.71 -16.77 -1.35
C VAL A 83 -10.84 -17.96 -1.77
N TYR A 84 -9.72 -17.69 -2.45
CA TYR A 84 -8.80 -18.70 -2.96
C TYR A 84 -9.53 -19.76 -3.79
N SER A 85 -10.47 -19.28 -4.63
CA SER A 85 -11.15 -20.16 -5.56
C SER A 85 -10.13 -20.93 -6.40
N PRO A 86 -10.48 -22.11 -6.94
CA PRO A 86 -9.57 -22.86 -7.81
C PRO A 86 -9.06 -22.09 -9.04
N GLU A 87 -9.71 -20.97 -9.40
CA GLU A 87 -9.30 -20.08 -10.48
C GLU A 87 -8.19 -19.10 -10.06
N CYS A 88 -7.92 -18.95 -8.77
CA CYS A 88 -6.81 -18.17 -8.23
C CYS A 88 -5.47 -18.91 -8.44
N THR A 89 -4.89 -18.77 -9.62
CA THR A 89 -3.74 -19.57 -10.07
C THR A 89 -2.40 -18.83 -10.05
N SER A 90 -2.37 -17.52 -9.80
CA SER A 90 -1.13 -16.74 -9.82
C SER A 90 -0.97 -15.87 -8.58
N ARG A 91 0.25 -15.87 -8.04
CA ARG A 91 0.68 -15.00 -6.93
C ARG A 91 0.49 -13.52 -7.21
N ASP A 92 0.62 -13.08 -8.46
CA ASP A 92 0.48 -11.64 -8.76
C ASP A 92 -0.99 -11.16 -8.80
N ARG A 93 -1.97 -12.05 -8.55
CA ARG A 93 -3.41 -11.76 -8.62
C ARG A 93 -4.12 -11.81 -7.28
N HIS A 94 -3.40 -11.66 -6.17
CA HIS A 94 -4.02 -11.63 -4.83
C HIS A 94 -5.10 -10.56 -4.70
N THR A 95 -5.06 -9.49 -5.50
CA THR A 95 -6.11 -8.47 -5.52
C THR A 95 -7.27 -8.78 -6.45
N GLU A 96 -7.30 -9.88 -7.22
CA GLU A 96 -8.45 -10.17 -8.09
C GLU A 96 -9.60 -10.81 -7.29
N GLU A 97 -10.84 -10.60 -7.73
CA GLU A 97 -12.04 -11.16 -7.08
C GLU A 97 -11.96 -12.68 -6.88
N VAL A 98 -11.40 -13.40 -7.86
CA VAL A 98 -11.24 -14.86 -7.81
C VAL A 98 -10.31 -15.31 -6.68
N CYS A 99 -9.44 -14.43 -6.20
CA CYS A 99 -8.50 -14.67 -5.11
C CYS A 99 -9.04 -14.11 -3.78
N LEU A 100 -9.54 -12.87 -3.75
CA LEU A 100 -10.07 -12.25 -2.51
C LEU A 100 -11.43 -12.79 -2.09
N GLY A 101 -12.19 -13.35 -3.03
CA GLY A 101 -13.61 -13.66 -2.88
C GLY A 101 -14.50 -12.42 -2.98
N SER A 102 -15.75 -12.64 -3.39
CA SER A 102 -16.69 -11.58 -3.73
C SER A 102 -17.04 -10.63 -2.58
N ASP A 103 -17.04 -11.11 -1.33
CA ASP A 103 -17.39 -10.30 -0.16
C ASP A 103 -16.32 -9.23 0.14
N ALA A 104 -15.06 -9.67 0.25
CA ALA A 104 -13.92 -8.80 0.42
C ALA A 104 -13.73 -7.91 -0.81
N TRP A 105 -13.82 -8.47 -2.03
CA TRP A 105 -13.71 -7.72 -3.28
C TRP A 105 -14.71 -6.57 -3.39
N CYS A 106 -15.98 -6.80 -3.05
CA CYS A 106 -17.02 -5.76 -3.08
C CYS A 106 -16.80 -4.63 -2.06
N SER A 107 -15.98 -4.88 -1.04
CA SER A 107 -15.62 -3.90 -0.01
C SER A 107 -14.30 -3.17 -0.33
N HIS A 108 -13.52 -3.68 -1.28
CA HIS A 108 -12.16 -3.23 -1.51
C HIS A 108 -12.07 -2.03 -2.46
N GLY A 109 -11.33 -0.99 -2.07
CA GLY A 109 -11.08 0.22 -2.85
C GLY A 109 -12.37 0.91 -3.32
N ASP A 110 -12.37 1.44 -4.54
CA ASP A 110 -13.52 2.17 -5.12
C ASP A 110 -14.69 1.27 -5.55
N ARG A 111 -14.68 -0.03 -5.27
CA ARG A 111 -15.73 -0.95 -5.75
C ARG A 111 -17.09 -0.65 -5.15
N ALA A 112 -17.15 -0.36 -3.85
CA ALA A 112 -18.39 0.06 -3.22
C ALA A 112 -18.97 1.31 -3.91
N LYS A 113 -18.12 2.24 -4.35
CA LYS A 113 -18.53 3.44 -5.10
C LYS A 113 -18.99 3.11 -6.52
N LEU A 114 -18.27 2.23 -7.23
CA LEU A 114 -18.60 1.77 -8.58
C LEU A 114 -19.97 1.10 -8.66
N TYR A 115 -20.31 0.28 -7.66
CA TYR A 115 -21.61 -0.39 -7.55
C TYR A 115 -22.65 0.41 -6.76
N GLY A 116 -22.25 1.53 -6.16
CA GLY A 116 -23.06 2.39 -5.28
C GLY A 116 -23.18 1.90 -3.82
N SER A 117 -22.87 0.64 -3.54
CA SER A 117 -22.68 0.08 -2.19
C SER A 117 -22.07 -1.32 -2.30
N LYS A 118 -21.54 -1.84 -1.18
CA LYS A 118 -21.12 -3.24 -1.06
C LYS A 118 -22.29 -4.19 -1.32
N GLU A 119 -23.48 -3.87 -0.79
CA GLU A 119 -24.67 -4.69 -0.89
C GLU A 119 -25.11 -4.83 -2.35
N LYS A 120 -25.17 -3.73 -3.10
CA LYS A 120 -25.46 -3.75 -4.55
C LYS A 120 -24.44 -4.53 -5.35
N CYS A 121 -23.16 -4.46 -4.97
CA CYS A 121 -22.10 -5.26 -5.58
C CYS A 121 -22.36 -6.77 -5.36
N LEU A 122 -22.86 -7.16 -4.19
CA LEU A 122 -23.22 -8.54 -3.87
C LEU A 122 -24.58 -8.98 -4.45
N GLU A 123 -25.52 -8.06 -4.67
CA GLU A 123 -26.82 -8.39 -5.29
C GLU A 123 -26.65 -8.93 -6.72
N VAL A 124 -25.68 -8.40 -7.48
CA VAL A 124 -25.37 -8.88 -8.83
C VAL A 124 -24.56 -10.19 -8.84
N ARG A 125 -24.17 -10.70 -7.66
CA ARG A 125 -23.38 -11.92 -7.45
C ARG A 125 -24.18 -12.93 -6.62
N PRO A 126 -24.89 -13.86 -7.26
CA PRO A 126 -25.76 -14.79 -6.56
C PRO A 126 -24.95 -15.59 -5.54
N LYS A 127 -25.29 -15.43 -4.26
CA LYS A 127 -24.65 -16.19 -3.19
C LYS A 127 -24.83 -17.69 -3.44
N PRO A 128 -23.80 -18.52 -3.20
CA PRO A 128 -23.95 -19.95 -3.29
C PRO A 128 -25.04 -20.42 -2.32
N GLN A 129 -25.88 -21.37 -2.76
CA GLN A 129 -26.99 -21.88 -1.95
C GLN A 129 -26.50 -22.70 -0.74
N SER A 130 -25.26 -23.19 -0.79
CA SER A 130 -24.60 -23.92 0.27
C SER A 130 -23.31 -23.21 0.70
N LYS A 131 -22.94 -23.39 1.97
CA LYS A 131 -21.61 -23.00 2.45
C LYS A 131 -20.56 -23.87 1.77
N ALA A 132 -19.37 -23.32 1.54
CA ALA A 132 -18.24 -24.12 1.10
C ALA A 132 -17.96 -25.24 2.13
N PRO A 133 -17.64 -26.46 1.67
CA PRO A 133 -17.26 -27.53 2.58
C PRO A 133 -15.93 -27.17 3.26
N TRP A 134 -15.83 -27.46 4.54
CA TRP A 134 -14.57 -27.31 5.27
C TRP A 134 -13.53 -28.30 4.76
N LEU A 135 -12.35 -27.81 4.38
CA LEU A 135 -11.25 -28.60 3.84
C LEU A 135 -10.11 -28.68 4.87
N PRO A 136 -9.71 -29.87 5.33
CA PRO A 136 -8.48 -29.99 6.10
C PRO A 136 -7.28 -29.69 5.19
N LYS A 137 -6.15 -29.29 5.80
CA LYS A 137 -4.88 -29.14 5.10
C LYS A 137 -4.50 -30.41 4.36
N SER A 138 -3.96 -30.27 3.14
CA SER A 138 -3.56 -31.43 2.35
C SER A 138 -2.33 -32.11 2.93
N ASP A 139 -2.37 -33.44 3.08
CA ASP A 139 -1.19 -34.26 3.38
C ASP A 139 -0.25 -34.39 2.18
N ALA A 140 -0.77 -34.17 0.97
CA ALA A 140 0.04 -34.23 -0.25
C ALA A 140 0.85 -32.94 -0.41
N PRO A 141 2.11 -33.02 -0.86
CA PRO A 141 2.87 -31.82 -1.19
C PRO A 141 2.17 -31.09 -2.33
N CYS A 142 1.69 -29.90 -2.03
CA CYS A 142 1.08 -28.97 -2.98
C CYS A 142 1.88 -27.66 -2.94
N SER A 143 1.98 -27.02 -4.11
CA SER A 143 2.75 -25.79 -4.30
C SER A 143 1.88 -24.57 -4.54
N ASP A 144 0.57 -24.76 -4.68
CA ASP A 144 -0.38 -23.67 -4.85
C ASP A 144 -0.94 -23.20 -3.50
N GLU A 145 -1.41 -21.97 -3.46
CA GLU A 145 -1.98 -21.35 -2.25
C GLU A 145 -3.51 -21.53 -2.22
N SER A 146 -4.03 -22.60 -2.85
CA SER A 146 -5.46 -22.86 -2.85
C SER A 146 -5.93 -23.33 -1.48
N GLU A 147 -7.20 -23.08 -1.14
CA GLU A 147 -7.82 -23.60 0.09
C GLU A 147 -7.71 -25.13 0.17
N LYS A 148 -7.76 -25.82 -0.97
CA LYS A 148 -7.58 -27.28 -1.04
C LYS A 148 -6.18 -27.72 -0.61
N CYS A 149 -5.16 -26.89 -0.85
CA CYS A 149 -3.80 -27.15 -0.43
C CYS A 149 -3.60 -26.78 1.04
N LEU A 150 -3.92 -25.53 1.39
CA LEU A 150 -3.65 -24.93 2.69
C LEU A 150 -4.57 -25.44 3.80
N GLY A 151 -5.79 -25.84 3.45
CA GLY A 151 -6.90 -26.07 4.37
C GLY A 151 -7.66 -24.78 4.68
N THR A 152 -8.93 -24.91 5.08
CA THR A 152 -9.82 -23.79 5.37
C THR A 152 -9.30 -22.90 6.50
N ASP A 153 -8.73 -23.48 7.57
CA ASP A 153 -8.17 -22.71 8.70
C ASP A 153 -7.08 -21.73 8.25
N GLU A 154 -6.12 -22.22 7.48
CA GLU A 154 -4.97 -21.45 7.03
C GLU A 154 -5.40 -20.41 5.98
N ALA A 155 -6.26 -20.80 5.04
CA ALA A 155 -6.83 -19.88 4.06
C ALA A 155 -7.60 -18.73 4.74
N CYS A 156 -8.42 -19.01 5.77
CA CYS A 156 -9.12 -17.99 6.55
C CYS A 156 -8.16 -17.04 7.27
N THR A 157 -7.07 -17.56 7.82
CA THR A 157 -6.05 -16.72 8.48
C THR A 157 -5.39 -15.76 7.48
N TYR A 158 -5.10 -16.21 6.25
CA TYR A 158 -4.58 -15.33 5.21
C TYR A 158 -5.57 -14.24 4.81
N ILE A 159 -6.86 -14.57 4.68
CA ILE A 159 -7.93 -13.62 4.33
C ILE A 159 -8.01 -12.50 5.35
N GLU A 160 -8.06 -12.87 6.63
CA GLU A 160 -8.09 -11.89 7.70
C GLU A 160 -6.88 -10.98 7.52
N ASN A 161 -5.66 -11.53 7.51
CA ASN A 161 -4.46 -10.71 7.37
C ASN A 161 -4.43 -9.79 6.12
N GLU A 162 -4.92 -10.24 4.95
CA GLU A 162 -5.00 -9.43 3.73
C GLU A 162 -6.02 -8.28 3.86
N ILE A 163 -7.22 -8.56 4.37
CA ILE A 163 -8.26 -7.54 4.60
C ILE A 163 -7.76 -6.51 5.61
N LEU A 164 -7.13 -6.98 6.69
CA LEU A 164 -6.59 -6.10 7.72
C LEU A 164 -5.48 -5.21 7.16
N VAL A 165 -4.61 -5.72 6.27
CA VAL A 165 -3.57 -4.90 5.61
C VAL A 165 -4.19 -3.90 4.63
N ALA A 166 -5.18 -4.31 3.82
CA ALA A 166 -5.81 -3.41 2.85
C ALA A 166 -6.55 -2.25 3.51
N GLU A 167 -7.28 -2.50 4.60
CA GLU A 167 -7.95 -1.45 5.38
C GLU A 167 -6.96 -0.57 6.15
N ALA A 168 -5.85 -1.15 6.63
CA ALA A 168 -4.84 -0.42 7.39
C ALA A 168 -4.01 0.54 6.53
N VAL A 169 -3.85 0.22 5.25
CA VAL A 169 -2.87 0.88 4.36
C VAL A 169 -3.58 1.75 3.33
N ASP A 170 -4.87 2.07 3.45
CA ASP A 170 -5.46 3.08 2.56
C ASP A 170 -4.99 4.49 2.98
N MET A 171 -3.77 4.86 2.54
CA MET A 171 -3.28 6.23 2.62
C MET A 171 -4.14 7.08 1.69
N ASP A 172 -4.86 8.04 2.27
CA ASP A 172 -5.61 9.04 1.53
C ASP A 172 -4.64 9.87 0.69
N LEU A 173 -4.43 9.43 -0.57
CA LEU A 173 -3.53 10.09 -1.50
C LEU A 173 -4.00 11.51 -1.81
N ASP A 174 -5.28 11.83 -1.64
CA ASP A 174 -5.82 13.18 -1.83
C ASP A 174 -5.32 14.13 -0.73
N VAL A 175 -5.09 13.62 0.48
CA VAL A 175 -4.45 14.40 1.57
C VAL A 175 -3.02 14.75 1.20
N PHE A 176 -2.26 13.80 0.64
CA PHE A 176 -0.90 14.06 0.18
C PHE A 176 -0.87 15.09 -0.96
N GLU A 177 -1.78 14.94 -1.92
CA GLU A 177 -1.95 15.87 -3.04
C GLU A 177 -2.29 17.29 -2.56
N LYS A 178 -3.16 17.41 -1.55
CA LYS A 178 -3.51 18.69 -0.94
C LYS A 178 -2.32 19.35 -0.24
N LEU A 179 -1.51 18.57 0.48
CA LEU A 179 -0.29 19.07 1.13
C LEU A 179 0.71 19.62 0.11
N CYS A 180 0.94 18.91 -1.00
CA CYS A 180 1.82 19.40 -2.08
C CYS A 180 1.33 20.73 -2.67
N LEU A 181 0.01 20.89 -2.85
CA LEU A 181 -0.58 22.13 -3.33
C LEU A 181 -0.46 23.29 -2.33
N GLU A 182 -0.69 23.03 -1.05
CA GLU A 182 -0.56 24.05 -0.01
C GLU A 182 0.85 24.61 0.05
N GLN A 183 1.88 23.75 -0.07
CA GLN A 183 3.27 24.20 -0.14
C GLN A 183 3.53 25.10 -1.34
N ARG A 184 3.04 24.72 -2.53
CA ARG A 184 3.16 25.54 -3.74
C ARG A 184 2.47 26.91 -3.60
N SER A 185 1.31 26.96 -2.96
CA SER A 185 0.56 28.22 -2.77
C SER A 185 1.32 29.21 -1.87
N LYS A 186 1.97 28.73 -0.81
CA LYS A 186 2.77 29.56 0.10
C LYS A 186 3.98 30.19 -0.59
N GLN A 187 4.45 29.60 -1.69
CA GLN A 187 5.55 30.14 -2.50
C GLN A 187 5.14 31.39 -3.30
N GLY A 188 3.91 31.42 -3.82
CA GLY A 188 3.45 32.48 -4.72
C GLY A 188 3.17 33.82 -4.02
N ASP A 189 2.91 33.79 -2.71
CA ASP A 189 2.63 35.00 -1.94
C ASP A 189 3.89 35.70 -1.42
N ALA A 190 5.05 35.01 -1.36
CA ALA A 190 6.29 35.57 -0.85
C ALA A 190 6.95 36.60 -1.81
N ASP A 191 6.64 36.54 -3.10
CA ASP A 191 7.15 37.47 -4.11
C ASP A 191 6.18 38.63 -4.41
N LYS A 192 5.05 38.72 -3.68
CA LYS A 192 4.15 39.87 -3.78
C LYS A 192 4.71 40.97 -2.88
N PRO A 193 5.20 42.11 -3.43
CA PRO A 193 5.67 43.21 -2.59
C PRO A 193 4.53 43.62 -1.66
N GLU A 194 4.81 43.72 -0.35
CA GLU A 194 3.87 44.27 0.63
C GLU A 194 3.30 45.58 0.07
N GLN A 195 2.03 45.55 -0.33
CA GLN A 195 1.31 46.77 -0.65
C GLN A 195 1.17 47.52 0.67
N GLY A 196 2.04 48.51 0.85
CA GLY A 196 1.94 49.47 1.94
C GLY A 196 0.54 50.09 2.01
N PRO A 197 0.16 50.64 3.17
CA PRO A 197 -1.22 51.05 3.47
C PRO A 197 -1.80 51.93 2.36
N SER A 198 -2.99 51.56 1.89
CA SER A 198 -3.72 52.21 0.81
C SER A 198 -3.73 53.75 0.98
N PRO A 199 -3.37 54.53 -0.06
CA PRO A 199 -3.50 55.97 0.00
C PRO A 199 -4.99 56.38 -0.02
N PRO A 200 -5.36 57.52 0.60
CA PRO A 200 -6.71 58.07 0.52
C PRO A 200 -7.08 58.45 -0.92
N GLN A 201 -8.36 58.31 -1.26
CA GLN A 201 -8.97 58.62 -2.55
C GLN A 201 -8.58 59.99 -3.13
N GLU A 202 -8.37 60.00 -4.45
CA GLU A 202 -7.90 61.10 -5.29
C GLU A 202 -8.84 62.31 -5.42
N THR A 203 -8.24 63.49 -5.62
CA THR A 203 -8.60 64.47 -6.66
C THR A 203 -7.38 65.40 -6.91
N PRO A 204 -7.25 66.11 -8.04
CA PRO A 204 -7.10 65.70 -9.44
C PRO A 204 -5.66 65.84 -9.99
N THR A 205 -5.43 65.14 -11.11
CA THR A 205 -4.29 65.05 -12.03
C THR A 205 -3.17 66.11 -11.94
N PRO A 206 -1.92 65.69 -11.62
CA PRO A 206 -0.70 66.44 -11.92
C PRO A 206 -0.03 65.99 -13.24
N PRO A 207 0.81 66.84 -13.86
CA PRO A 207 1.42 66.60 -15.16
C PRO A 207 2.51 65.51 -15.12
N ALA A 208 2.66 64.87 -16.29
CA ALA A 208 3.56 63.76 -16.61
C ALA A 208 4.90 63.79 -15.84
N GLN A 209 5.07 62.81 -14.94
CA GLN A 209 6.36 62.51 -14.32
C GLN A 209 7.32 61.85 -15.32
N PRO A 210 8.62 62.17 -15.27
CA PRO A 210 9.63 61.56 -16.12
C PRO A 210 9.78 60.06 -15.83
N THR A 211 9.77 59.28 -16.90
CA THR A 211 10.00 57.82 -16.93
C THR A 211 11.21 57.46 -16.10
N GLN A 212 10.99 56.78 -14.96
CA GLN A 212 12.09 56.17 -14.20
C GLN A 212 12.76 55.10 -15.07
N PRO A 213 14.11 55.06 -15.13
CA PRO A 213 14.83 54.02 -15.84
C PRO A 213 14.50 52.66 -15.24
N ALA A 214 14.12 51.70 -16.10
CA ALA A 214 13.76 50.34 -15.72
C ALA A 214 14.84 49.75 -14.80
N GLN A 215 14.45 49.36 -13.58
CA GLN A 215 15.34 48.61 -12.71
C GLN A 215 15.74 47.31 -13.42
N PRO A 216 17.03 46.92 -13.39
CA PRO A 216 17.47 45.64 -13.95
C PRO A 216 16.70 44.51 -13.28
N ALA A 217 16.05 43.67 -14.09
CA ALA A 217 15.31 42.51 -13.61
C ALA A 217 16.22 41.68 -12.70
N GLN A 218 15.75 41.41 -11.48
CA GLN A 218 16.44 40.48 -10.58
C GLN A 218 16.52 39.12 -11.28
N PRO A 219 17.67 38.42 -11.22
CA PRO A 219 17.77 37.07 -11.75
C PRO A 219 16.66 36.21 -11.15
N GLU A 220 15.85 35.59 -12.00
CA GLU A 220 14.80 34.68 -11.55
C GLU A 220 15.45 33.55 -10.75
N LYS A 221 14.95 33.30 -9.54
CA LYS A 221 15.42 32.18 -8.73
C LYS A 221 15.10 30.89 -9.49
N PRO A 222 16.07 29.98 -9.66
CA PRO A 222 15.81 28.72 -10.35
C PRO A 222 14.75 27.94 -9.56
N SER A 223 13.69 27.53 -10.27
CA SER A 223 12.65 26.67 -9.72
C SER A 223 13.13 25.23 -9.60
N PHE A 224 12.51 24.47 -8.70
CA PHE A 224 12.73 23.03 -8.60
C PHE A 224 12.36 22.32 -9.91
N GLN A 225 13.27 21.48 -10.40
CA GLN A 225 13.15 20.71 -11.64
C GLN A 225 13.36 19.22 -11.37
N LEU A 226 12.55 18.41 -12.03
CA LEU A 226 12.75 16.96 -12.07
C LEU A 226 13.80 16.62 -13.15
N PRO A 227 14.48 15.47 -13.05
CA PRO A 227 15.42 15.04 -14.08
C PRO A 227 14.68 14.87 -15.42
N ASP A 228 15.14 15.57 -16.45
CA ASP A 228 14.70 15.38 -17.83
C ASP A 228 15.65 14.39 -18.52
N SER A 229 15.14 13.23 -18.93
CA SER A 229 15.96 12.19 -19.54
C SER A 229 16.18 12.37 -21.04
N GLU A 230 15.39 13.23 -21.72
CA GLU A 230 15.36 13.22 -23.19
C GLU A 230 16.61 13.83 -23.84
N ASP A 231 17.29 14.78 -23.15
CA ASP A 231 18.41 15.53 -23.73
C ASP A 231 19.79 15.28 -23.07
N CYS A 232 19.88 14.41 -22.08
CA CYS A 232 21.05 14.28 -21.20
C CYS A 232 22.15 13.33 -21.70
N SER A 233 22.12 12.97 -22.98
CA SER A 233 23.13 12.10 -23.61
C SER A 233 24.40 12.83 -24.05
N LYS A 234 24.54 14.13 -23.75
CA LYS A 234 25.62 15.00 -24.21
C LYS A 234 26.48 15.53 -23.03
N PRO A 235 27.71 16.02 -23.29
CA PRO A 235 28.47 16.78 -22.29
C PRO A 235 27.60 17.90 -21.72
N GLY A 236 27.37 17.89 -20.41
CA GLY A 236 26.29 18.63 -19.74
C GLY A 236 25.43 17.77 -18.80
N ALA A 237 25.68 16.46 -18.70
CA ALA A 237 24.97 15.55 -17.78
C ALA A 237 25.04 15.94 -16.29
N ASP A 238 25.93 16.86 -15.92
CA ASP A 238 26.05 17.41 -14.57
C ASP A 238 25.19 18.67 -14.34
N GLU A 239 24.47 19.14 -15.36
CA GLU A 239 23.57 20.27 -15.25
C GLU A 239 22.25 19.87 -14.56
N GLU A 240 21.63 20.85 -13.91
CA GLU A 240 20.41 20.64 -13.13
C GLU A 240 19.24 20.04 -13.92
N PRO A 241 18.97 20.42 -15.18
CA PRO A 241 17.91 19.77 -15.97
C PRO A 241 18.12 18.27 -16.12
N CYS A 242 19.37 17.80 -16.13
CA CYS A 242 19.71 16.40 -16.31
C CYS A 242 19.71 15.59 -15.02
N LEU A 243 20.23 16.17 -13.95
CA LEU A 243 20.28 15.50 -12.64
C LEU A 243 18.96 15.63 -11.87
N GLY A 244 18.17 16.66 -12.18
CA GLY A 244 17.12 17.18 -11.32
C GLY A 244 17.69 17.93 -10.11
N SER A 245 16.87 18.81 -9.52
CA SER A 245 17.28 19.66 -8.40
C SER A 245 17.80 18.91 -7.19
N ILE A 246 17.31 17.69 -6.94
CA ILE A 246 17.73 16.87 -5.80
C ILE A 246 19.18 16.42 -5.95
N ALA A 247 19.51 15.68 -7.01
CA ALA A 247 20.87 15.20 -7.23
C ALA A 247 21.84 16.33 -7.56
N TRP A 248 21.36 17.38 -8.23
CA TRP A 248 22.15 18.58 -8.45
C TRP A 248 22.51 19.26 -7.12
N CYS A 249 21.57 19.43 -6.19
CA CYS A 249 21.84 20.03 -4.88
C CYS A 249 22.79 19.19 -4.03
N ASP A 250 22.67 17.85 -4.08
CA ASP A 250 23.61 16.95 -3.41
C ASP A 250 25.05 17.15 -3.93
N LYS A 251 25.20 17.34 -5.25
CA LYS A 251 26.51 17.44 -5.90
C LYS A 251 27.12 18.85 -5.85
N HIS A 252 26.32 19.88 -6.11
CA HIS A 252 26.78 21.25 -6.35
C HIS A 252 26.35 22.26 -5.30
N GLY A 253 25.41 21.92 -4.39
CA GLY A 253 24.89 22.86 -3.40
C GLY A 253 25.98 23.48 -2.53
N GLN A 254 26.94 22.66 -2.08
CA GLN A 254 28.05 23.12 -1.25
C GLN A 254 29.08 23.92 -2.06
N GLU A 255 29.39 23.52 -3.29
CA GLU A 255 30.33 24.20 -4.19
C GLU A 255 29.86 25.61 -4.55
N GLN A 256 28.54 25.79 -4.68
CA GLN A 256 27.89 27.05 -5.04
C GLN A 256 27.57 27.93 -3.82
N GLY A 257 27.96 27.52 -2.61
CA GLY A 257 27.68 28.26 -1.38
C GLY A 257 26.19 28.31 -1.00
N LEU A 258 25.37 27.39 -1.53
CA LEU A 258 23.94 27.28 -1.21
C LEU A 258 23.67 26.53 0.10
N GLY A 259 24.72 26.07 0.78
CA GLY A 259 24.65 25.36 2.06
C GLY A 259 24.52 23.85 1.88
N ASP A 260 23.83 23.20 2.82
CA ASP A 260 23.52 21.79 2.72
C ASP A 260 22.42 21.52 1.67
N ARG A 261 22.19 20.23 1.38
CA ARG A 261 21.16 19.78 0.43
C ARG A 261 19.80 20.44 0.69
N ASN A 262 19.38 20.57 1.94
CA ASN A 262 18.06 21.07 2.29
C ASN A 262 17.96 22.58 2.07
N ALA A 263 19.01 23.33 2.41
CA ALA A 263 19.11 24.76 2.10
C ALA A 263 19.06 25.00 0.59
N CYS A 264 19.83 24.22 -0.19
CA CYS A 264 19.84 24.28 -1.65
C CYS A 264 18.49 23.95 -2.30
N LEU A 265 17.73 23.00 -1.73
CA LEU A 265 16.38 22.67 -2.18
C LEU A 265 15.36 23.75 -1.78
N SER A 266 15.52 24.34 -0.60
CA SER A 266 14.67 25.44 -0.12
C SER A 266 14.80 26.68 -1.02
N THR A 267 16.00 26.99 -1.53
CA THR A 267 16.17 28.09 -2.50
C THR A 267 15.47 27.84 -3.83
N ARG A 268 15.14 26.58 -4.15
CA ARG A 268 14.37 26.15 -5.32
C ARG A 268 12.88 25.97 -5.05
N GLY A 269 12.47 26.29 -3.83
CA GLY A 269 11.10 26.23 -3.34
C GLY A 269 10.67 24.88 -2.74
N LEU A 270 11.57 23.91 -2.61
CA LEU A 270 11.25 22.66 -1.92
C LEU A 270 11.70 22.73 -0.45
N ASP A 271 10.77 23.04 0.45
CA ASP A 271 10.98 22.95 1.90
C ASP A 271 10.90 21.49 2.35
N VAL A 272 12.06 20.81 2.36
CA VAL A 272 12.20 19.41 2.77
C VAL A 272 11.75 19.18 4.22
N LYS A 273 11.92 20.18 5.08
CA LYS A 273 11.53 20.07 6.49
C LYS A 273 10.02 20.12 6.64
N ALA A 274 9.37 21.09 5.99
CA ALA A 274 7.92 21.16 5.98
C ALA A 274 7.28 19.92 5.34
N PHE A 275 7.93 19.36 4.31
CA PHE A 275 7.53 18.08 3.73
C PHE A 275 7.67 16.91 4.72
N ASP A 276 8.80 16.78 5.40
CA ASP A 276 9.01 15.71 6.40
C ASP A 276 8.03 15.84 7.57
N ASP A 277 7.83 17.05 8.11
CA ASP A 277 6.87 17.30 9.19
C ASP A 277 5.44 16.92 8.76
N ALA A 278 5.04 17.26 7.52
CA ALA A 278 3.75 16.87 6.96
C ALA A 278 3.63 15.35 6.75
N PHE A 279 4.69 14.71 6.25
CA PHE A 279 4.74 13.27 6.07
C PHE A 279 4.66 12.52 7.41
N GLN A 280 5.38 12.98 8.44
CA GLN A 280 5.29 12.42 9.79
C GLN A 280 3.88 12.54 10.37
N GLY A 281 3.21 13.68 10.15
CA GLY A 281 1.82 13.87 10.54
C GLY A 281 0.86 12.88 9.86
N LEU A 282 1.14 12.53 8.59
CA LEU A 282 0.36 11.56 7.83
C LEU A 282 0.61 10.12 8.28
N VAL A 283 1.85 9.76 8.63
CA VAL A 283 2.23 8.40 9.06
C VAL A 283 1.89 8.12 10.52
N ALA A 284 1.78 9.15 11.38
CA ALA A 284 1.53 8.96 12.80
C ALA A 284 0.25 8.13 13.11
N PRO A 285 -0.91 8.34 12.46
CA PRO A 285 -2.08 7.48 12.62
C PRO A 285 -1.83 6.03 12.16
N PHE A 286 -1.06 5.81 11.09
CA PHE A 286 -0.75 4.48 10.58
C PHE A 286 0.05 3.65 11.58
N LYS A 287 0.92 4.29 12.37
CA LYS A 287 1.71 3.59 13.40
C LYS A 287 0.81 2.85 14.39
N GLU A 288 -0.22 3.51 14.91
CA GLU A 288 -1.13 2.88 15.89
C GLU A 288 -1.98 1.79 15.25
N SER A 289 -2.40 1.97 13.99
CA SER A 289 -3.05 0.92 13.21
C SER A 289 -2.15 -0.31 13.06
N ILE A 290 -0.91 -0.14 12.57
CA ILE A 290 0.05 -1.23 12.37
C ILE A 290 0.30 -1.98 13.68
N LEU A 291 0.44 -1.26 14.80
CA LEU A 291 0.61 -1.88 16.11
C LEU A 291 -0.62 -2.68 16.54
N THR A 292 -1.82 -2.14 16.33
CA THR A 292 -3.09 -2.84 16.63
C THR A 292 -3.22 -4.13 15.81
N TRP A 293 -2.86 -4.08 14.53
CA TRP A 293 -2.88 -5.24 13.66
C TRP A 293 -1.82 -6.28 14.01
N ALA A 294 -0.59 -5.86 14.30
CA ALA A 294 0.47 -6.73 14.79
C ALA A 294 0.05 -7.48 16.07
N GLN A 295 -0.69 -6.82 16.98
CA GLN A 295 -1.27 -7.47 18.16
C GLN A 295 -2.31 -8.53 17.79
N ASN A 296 -3.16 -8.28 16.78
CA ASN A 296 -4.16 -9.25 16.33
C ASN A 296 -3.50 -10.47 15.67
N VAL A 297 -2.51 -10.26 14.79
CA VAL A 297 -1.70 -11.33 14.19
C VAL A 297 -1.06 -12.19 15.27
N THR A 298 -0.44 -11.55 16.28
CA THR A 298 0.18 -12.24 17.42
C THR A 298 -0.83 -13.08 18.21
N LYS A 299 -2.00 -12.51 18.53
CA LYS A 299 -3.05 -13.22 19.28
C LYS A 299 -3.60 -14.41 18.49
N ASN A 300 -3.84 -14.24 17.19
CA ASN A 300 -4.37 -15.29 16.33
C ASN A 300 -3.36 -16.45 16.20
N ALA A 301 -2.08 -16.14 15.98
CA ALA A 301 -1.02 -17.15 15.95
C ALA A 301 -0.92 -17.91 17.28
N ALA A 302 -0.95 -17.21 18.42
CA ALA A 302 -0.94 -17.83 19.74
C ALA A 302 -2.16 -18.74 19.98
N LEU A 303 -3.37 -18.28 19.66
CA LEU A 303 -4.60 -19.05 19.82
C LEU A 303 -4.61 -20.31 18.96
N ARG A 304 -4.16 -20.21 17.70
CA ARG A 304 -4.02 -21.36 16.79
C ARG A 304 -3.15 -22.45 17.42
N GLU A 305 -2.03 -22.06 17.97
CA GLU A 305 -1.03 -22.98 18.56
C GLU A 305 -1.53 -23.62 19.85
N ILE A 306 -2.24 -22.86 20.70
CA ILE A 306 -2.92 -23.40 21.89
C ILE A 306 -3.98 -24.44 21.50
N LEU A 307 -4.79 -24.18 20.46
CA LEU A 307 -5.84 -25.11 20.01
C LEU A 307 -5.27 -26.42 19.45
N PHE A 308 -4.10 -26.37 18.81
CA PHE A 308 -3.39 -27.56 18.35
C PHE A 308 -2.55 -28.26 19.43
N ASN A 309 -2.70 -27.84 20.71
CA ASN A 309 -1.98 -28.39 21.85
C ASN A 309 -0.45 -28.39 21.62
N SER A 310 0.05 -27.31 21.02
CA SER A 310 1.47 -27.18 20.70
C SER A 310 2.26 -26.67 21.91
N THR A 311 3.58 -26.65 21.77
CA THR A 311 4.48 -26.18 22.83
C THR A 311 4.60 -24.66 22.78
N ALA A 312 5.03 -24.03 23.88
CA ALA A 312 5.34 -22.60 23.89
C ALA A 312 6.37 -22.20 22.81
N GLU A 313 7.34 -23.07 22.54
CA GLU A 313 8.35 -22.86 21.48
C GLU A 313 7.73 -22.90 20.08
N ALA A 314 6.76 -23.81 19.84
CA ALA A 314 6.01 -23.83 18.58
C ALA A 314 5.16 -22.57 18.42
N ALA A 315 4.51 -22.12 19.50
CA ALA A 315 3.74 -20.88 19.52
C ALA A 315 4.59 -19.64 19.20
N ASP A 316 5.74 -19.49 19.85
CA ASP A 316 6.66 -18.38 19.63
C ASP A 316 7.19 -18.35 18.18
N LYS A 317 7.51 -19.53 17.61
CA LYS A 317 7.94 -19.65 16.22
C LYS A 317 6.83 -19.25 15.25
N SER A 318 5.58 -19.65 15.53
CA SER A 318 4.39 -19.32 14.74
C SER A 318 4.14 -17.79 14.77
N ILE A 319 4.16 -17.19 15.96
CA ILE A 319 4.05 -15.74 16.15
C ILE A 319 5.12 -14.99 15.39
N THR A 320 6.39 -15.41 15.51
CA THR A 320 7.52 -14.75 14.83
C THR A 320 7.37 -14.83 13.32
N ALA A 321 7.00 -16.00 12.79
CA ALA A 321 6.78 -16.18 11.36
C ALA A 321 5.63 -15.31 10.84
N ASP A 322 4.46 -15.35 11.49
CA ASP A 322 3.28 -14.60 11.07
C ASP A 322 3.49 -13.08 11.19
N LEU A 323 4.12 -12.62 12.28
CA LEU A 323 4.42 -11.21 12.47
C LEU A 323 5.45 -10.72 11.44
N SER A 324 6.48 -11.51 11.14
CA SER A 324 7.46 -11.15 10.10
C SER A 324 6.80 -11.04 8.72
N GLY A 325 5.98 -12.02 8.33
CA GLY A 325 5.23 -11.98 7.09
C GLY A 325 4.24 -10.81 7.00
N TYR A 326 3.56 -10.47 8.10
CA TYR A 326 2.71 -9.27 8.19
C TYR A 326 3.54 -8.00 7.95
N MET A 327 4.67 -7.86 8.64
CA MET A 327 5.52 -6.67 8.54
C MET A 327 6.15 -6.52 7.15
N ASP A 328 6.56 -7.61 6.50
CA ASP A 328 7.07 -7.58 5.12
C ASP A 328 6.00 -7.07 4.14
N LYS A 329 4.75 -7.51 4.30
CA LYS A 329 3.61 -7.03 3.50
C LYS A 329 3.31 -5.55 3.75
N VAL A 330 3.26 -5.14 5.02
CA VAL A 330 3.06 -3.72 5.41
C VAL A 330 4.16 -2.85 4.82
N GLN A 331 5.42 -3.27 4.93
CA GLN A 331 6.55 -2.55 4.36
C GLN A 331 6.40 -2.42 2.84
N GLY A 332 6.15 -3.53 2.12
CA GLY A 332 6.01 -3.49 0.67
C GLY A 332 4.84 -2.62 0.21
N ALA A 333 3.71 -2.65 0.92
CA ALA A 333 2.55 -1.80 0.62
C ALA A 333 2.83 -0.32 0.88
N LEU A 334 3.41 0.01 2.04
CA LEU A 334 3.79 1.39 2.39
C LEU A 334 4.84 1.96 1.45
N GLU A 335 5.87 1.19 1.09
CA GLU A 335 6.89 1.62 0.14
C GLU A 335 6.27 1.94 -1.23
N LYS A 336 5.42 1.05 -1.75
CA LYS A 336 4.74 1.26 -3.02
C LYS A 336 3.87 2.52 -3.00
N GLN A 337 3.03 2.68 -1.98
CA GLN A 337 2.16 3.84 -1.90
C GLN A 337 2.90 5.14 -1.60
N ALA A 338 3.95 5.11 -0.78
CA ALA A 338 4.78 6.28 -0.54
C ALA A 338 5.49 6.72 -1.83
N LEU A 339 5.98 5.77 -2.64
CA LEU A 339 6.58 6.06 -3.95
C LEU A 339 5.56 6.60 -4.94
N ASP A 340 4.35 6.02 -5.00
CA ASP A 340 3.27 6.49 -5.89
C ASP A 340 2.76 7.88 -5.46
N GLY A 341 2.59 8.11 -4.16
CA GLY A 341 2.21 9.40 -3.59
C GLY A 341 3.27 10.47 -3.85
N LEU A 342 4.54 10.15 -3.56
CA LEU A 342 5.66 11.04 -3.85
C LEU A 342 5.75 11.37 -5.33
N ARG A 343 5.60 10.38 -6.22
CA ARG A 343 5.56 10.60 -7.68
C ARG A 343 4.47 11.58 -8.04
N LYS A 344 3.21 11.30 -7.69
CA LYS A 344 2.05 12.17 -8.01
C LYS A 344 2.22 13.57 -7.45
N GLY A 345 2.71 13.69 -6.21
CA GLY A 345 2.98 14.97 -5.57
C GLY A 345 4.04 15.78 -6.32
N LEU A 346 5.15 15.12 -6.71
CA LEU A 346 6.21 15.75 -7.50
C LEU A 346 5.74 16.14 -8.90
N GLU A 347 4.96 15.31 -9.58
CA GLU A 347 4.38 15.63 -10.89
C GLU A 347 3.53 16.90 -10.84
N LYS A 348 2.67 16.99 -9.81
CA LYS A 348 1.79 18.14 -9.61
C LYS A 348 2.56 19.39 -9.19
N TYR A 349 3.60 19.22 -8.38
CA TYR A 349 4.46 20.31 -7.93
C TYR A 349 5.27 20.89 -9.10
N ALA A 350 5.94 20.04 -9.87
CA ALA A 350 6.72 20.42 -11.04
C ALA A 350 5.86 20.84 -12.25
N GLY A 351 4.58 20.43 -12.29
CA GLY A 351 3.72 20.63 -13.45
C GLY A 351 4.14 19.80 -14.67
N GLN A 352 4.87 18.71 -14.43
CA GLN A 352 5.42 17.79 -15.45
C GLN A 352 5.07 16.36 -15.07
N LYS A 353 4.83 15.49 -16.05
CA LYS A 353 4.51 14.08 -15.79
C LYS A 353 5.81 13.28 -15.66
N LEU A 354 5.90 12.44 -14.64
CA LEU A 354 6.97 11.46 -14.49
C LEU A 354 6.53 10.21 -15.27
N TRP A 355 7.50 9.53 -15.89
CA TRP A 355 7.33 8.40 -16.82
C TRP A 355 6.37 7.29 -16.37
#